data_AF-A0A8J4T2E8-F1
#
_entry.id   AF-A0A8J4T2E8-F1
#
_cell.length_a   1.000
_cell.length_b   1.000
_cell.length_c   1.000
_cell.angle_alpha   90.00
_cell.angle_beta   90.00
_cell.angle_gamma   90.00
#
_symmetry.space_group_name_H-M   'P 1'
#
loop_
_entity.id
_entity.type
_entity.pdbx_description
1 polymer ?
#
loop_
_entity_poly.entity_id
_entity_poly.type
_entity_poly.pdbx_seq_one_letter_code
_entity_poly.pdbx_strand_id
1 'polypeptide(L)'
;MTVVSDGIRFGLLISCFKDEIIKRKLLVEGESGNDDRRLTLLLKNYLRWVASDDIGDVGFETFQALIGSVNQCENAMEQSALVLSMNQEQLNQYSELFKKISQSVLVINLFRLETDMENAKVRMDECKEKLRTAKIIRKNRREYDSLAKIIAEHPERDVTLEKCQRLKSQLQRLQELDKEYDRKIALRKKQFHLFLFALNGLQKLIEEDESLSPVATEDPATNSPDDVSTEEGTRMDTN
;
A
#
# COMPACT_ATOMS: atom_id res chain seq x y z
N MET A 1 -23.40 -27.79 26.27
CA MET A 1 -23.51 -27.69 24.79
C MET A 1 -23.58 -29.05 24.08
N THR A 2 -23.24 -30.17 24.73
CA THR A 2 -23.29 -31.53 24.14
C THR A 2 -24.70 -32.10 24.01
N VAL A 3 -25.59 -31.85 24.98
CA VAL A 3 -26.98 -32.40 25.01
C VAL A 3 -27.86 -31.91 23.84
N VAL A 4 -27.65 -30.66 23.38
CA VAL A 4 -28.38 -30.10 22.23
C VAL A 4 -27.91 -30.73 20.92
N SER A 5 -26.62 -31.07 20.82
CA SER A 5 -26.06 -31.72 19.64
C SER A 5 -26.53 -33.18 19.51
N ASP A 6 -26.71 -33.89 20.62
CA ASP A 6 -27.23 -35.26 20.65
C ASP A 6 -28.73 -35.31 20.34
N GLY A 7 -29.52 -34.36 20.82
CA GLY A 7 -30.95 -34.25 20.49
C GLY A 7 -31.21 -33.99 19.01
N ILE A 8 -30.39 -33.16 18.37
CA ILE A 8 -30.45 -32.90 16.92
C ILE A 8 -30.05 -34.16 16.13
N ARG A 9 -29.01 -34.88 16.58
CA ARG A 9 -28.59 -36.15 15.96
C ARG A 9 -29.67 -37.23 16.06
N PHE A 10 -30.32 -37.34 17.22
CA PHE A 10 -31.40 -38.30 17.46
C PHE A 10 -32.66 -37.95 16.66
N GLY A 11 -32.99 -36.66 16.55
CA GLY A 11 -34.09 -36.16 15.71
C GLY A 11 -33.87 -36.43 14.21
N LEU A 12 -32.64 -36.21 13.71
CA LEU A 12 -32.29 -36.55 12.32
C LEU A 12 -32.39 -38.06 12.05
N LEU A 13 -31.94 -38.88 13.00
CA LEU A 13 -31.98 -40.34 12.89
C LEU A 13 -33.43 -40.86 12.83
N ILE A 14 -34.31 -40.33 13.68
CA ILE A 14 -35.74 -40.68 13.69
C ILE A 14 -36.44 -40.22 12.40
N SER A 15 -36.11 -39.03 11.88
CA SER A 15 -36.67 -38.55 10.61
C SER A 15 -36.27 -39.45 9.45
N CYS A 16 -34.99 -39.81 9.36
CA CYS A 16 -34.48 -40.69 8.31
C CYS A 16 -35.10 -42.10 8.39
N PHE A 17 -35.27 -42.64 9.59
CA PHE A 17 -35.91 -43.94 9.80
C PHE A 17 -37.41 -43.93 9.44
N LYS A 18 -38.13 -42.84 9.73
CA LYS A 18 -39.52 -42.67 9.32
C LYS A 18 -39.66 -42.58 7.81
N ASP A 19 -38.79 -41.86 7.13
CA ASP A 19 -38.79 -41.77 5.66
C ASP A 19 -38.52 -43.14 5.01
N GLU A 20 -37.58 -43.91 5.56
CA GLU A 20 -37.34 -45.31 5.17
C GLU A 20 -38.57 -46.20 5.34
N ILE A 21 -39.29 -46.09 6.46
CA ILE A 21 -40.54 -46.83 6.71
C ILE A 21 -41.64 -46.41 5.74
N ILE A 22 -41.81 -45.11 5.51
CA ILE A 22 -42.82 -44.56 4.61
C ILE A 22 -42.55 -45.02 3.17
N LYS A 23 -41.28 -44.99 2.73
CA LYS A 23 -40.87 -45.51 1.41
C LYS A 23 -41.16 -47.00 1.26
N ARG A 24 -40.79 -47.83 2.26
CA ARG A 24 -41.12 -49.27 2.24
C ARG A 24 -42.63 -49.50 2.19
N LYS A 25 -43.41 -48.75 2.98
CA LYS A 25 -44.87 -48.89 3.01
C LYS A 25 -45.51 -48.47 1.69
N LEU A 26 -45.06 -47.37 1.08
CA LEU A 26 -45.54 -46.93 -0.25
C LEU A 26 -45.19 -47.92 -1.36
N LEU A 27 -44.00 -48.53 -1.32
CA LEU A 27 -43.58 -49.54 -2.29
C LEU A 27 -44.41 -50.83 -2.19
N VAL A 28 -44.78 -51.23 -0.97
CA VAL A 28 -45.61 -52.42 -0.74
C VAL A 28 -47.09 -52.16 -1.06
N GLU A 29 -47.62 -50.99 -0.72
CA GLU A 29 -49.06 -50.68 -0.90
C GLU A 29 -49.40 -50.05 -2.27
N GLY A 30 -48.41 -49.50 -2.99
CA GLY A 30 -48.65 -48.68 -4.20
C GLY A 30 -49.02 -49.46 -5.47
N GLU A 31 -48.55 -50.71 -5.62
CA GLU A 31 -48.83 -51.54 -6.81
C GLU A 31 -49.18 -52.98 -6.45
N SER A 32 -48.47 -53.59 -5.48
CA SER A 32 -48.60 -55.02 -5.15
C SER A 32 -50.00 -55.44 -4.67
N GLY A 33 -50.79 -54.53 -4.08
CA GLY A 33 -52.12 -54.84 -3.56
C GLY A 33 -53.19 -55.03 -4.65
N ASN A 34 -53.00 -54.44 -5.84
CA ASN A 34 -53.96 -54.57 -6.93
C ASN A 34 -53.74 -55.87 -7.71
N ASP A 35 -52.48 -56.26 -7.91
CA ASP A 35 -52.13 -57.49 -8.60
C ASP A 35 -52.46 -58.74 -7.77
N ASP A 36 -52.26 -58.69 -6.45
CA ASP A 36 -52.68 -59.76 -5.53
C ASP A 36 -54.20 -60.00 -5.60
N ARG A 37 -54.99 -58.91 -5.71
CA ARG A 37 -56.44 -58.99 -5.90
C ARG A 37 -56.82 -59.60 -7.26
N ARG A 38 -56.11 -59.24 -8.33
CA ARG A 38 -56.33 -59.80 -9.69
C ARG A 38 -56.00 -61.29 -9.74
N LEU A 39 -54.87 -61.70 -9.19
CA LEU A 39 -54.47 -63.10 -9.09
C LEU A 39 -55.44 -63.92 -8.23
N THR A 40 -55.89 -63.36 -7.11
CA THR A 40 -56.90 -63.99 -6.25
C THR A 40 -58.24 -64.18 -6.98
N LEU A 41 -58.66 -63.21 -7.79
CA LEU A 41 -59.88 -63.31 -8.60
C LEU A 41 -59.74 -64.33 -9.73
N LEU A 42 -58.60 -64.34 -10.44
CA LEU A 42 -58.29 -65.33 -11.47
C LEU A 42 -58.33 -66.74 -10.90
N LEU A 43 -57.71 -66.97 -9.74
CA LEU A 43 -57.71 -68.27 -9.06
C LEU A 43 -59.12 -68.72 -8.65
N LYS A 44 -59.93 -67.81 -8.10
CA LYS A 44 -61.33 -68.10 -7.74
C LYS A 44 -62.19 -68.44 -8.95
N ASN A 45 -62.00 -67.73 -10.07
CA ASN A 45 -62.74 -67.98 -11.31
C ASN A 45 -62.31 -69.30 -11.95
N TYR A 46 -61.02 -69.62 -11.93
CA TYR A 46 -60.49 -70.90 -12.40
C TYR A 46 -61.07 -72.08 -11.61
N LEU A 47 -61.00 -72.04 -10.27
CA LEU A 47 -61.55 -73.10 -9.42
C LEU A 47 -63.05 -73.31 -9.61
N ARG A 48 -63.80 -72.22 -9.83
CA ARG A 48 -65.23 -72.28 -10.12
C ARG A 48 -65.51 -72.94 -11.47
N TRP A 49 -64.76 -72.59 -12.50
CA TRP A 49 -64.89 -73.17 -13.84
C TRP A 49 -64.57 -74.67 -13.86
N VAL A 50 -63.53 -75.09 -13.14
CA VAL A 50 -63.18 -76.52 -12.98
C VAL A 50 -64.27 -77.29 -12.25
N ALA A 51 -64.95 -76.66 -11.29
CA ALA A 51 -66.02 -77.29 -10.53
C ALA A 51 -67.38 -77.34 -11.26
N SER A 52 -67.59 -76.58 -12.35
CA SER A 52 -68.90 -76.46 -12.99
C SER A 52 -69.28 -77.61 -13.93
N ASP A 53 -68.35 -78.48 -14.36
CA ASP A 53 -68.56 -79.59 -15.33
C ASP A 53 -69.45 -79.25 -16.54
N ASP A 54 -69.51 -77.96 -16.90
CA ASP A 54 -70.39 -77.42 -17.94
C ASP A 54 -69.62 -77.35 -19.26
N ILE A 55 -69.95 -78.26 -20.17
CA ILE A 55 -69.29 -78.44 -21.48
C ILE A 55 -70.07 -77.67 -22.58
N GLY A 56 -71.14 -76.96 -22.22
CA GLY A 56 -71.96 -76.17 -23.13
C GLY A 56 -71.37 -74.79 -23.48
N ASP A 57 -72.17 -73.96 -24.18
CA ASP A 57 -71.79 -72.62 -24.65
C ASP A 57 -71.38 -71.68 -23.49
N VAL A 58 -72.01 -71.85 -22.32
CA VAL A 58 -71.72 -71.09 -21.09
C VAL A 58 -70.34 -71.46 -20.51
N GLY A 59 -69.93 -72.72 -20.63
CA GLY A 59 -68.59 -73.18 -20.25
C GLY A 59 -67.49 -72.61 -21.14
N PHE A 60 -67.80 -72.40 -22.43
CA PHE A 60 -66.88 -71.78 -23.39
C PHE A 60 -66.73 -70.27 -23.17
N GLU A 61 -67.82 -69.55 -22.91
CA GLU A 61 -67.78 -68.11 -22.59
C GLU A 61 -66.99 -67.83 -21.29
N THR A 62 -67.20 -68.65 -20.25
CA THR A 62 -66.46 -68.53 -18.99
C THR A 62 -64.97 -68.87 -19.14
N PHE A 63 -64.62 -69.83 -19.99
CA PHE A 63 -63.23 -70.12 -20.36
C PHE A 63 -62.59 -68.96 -21.13
N GLN A 64 -63.30 -68.33 -22.07
CA GLN A 64 -62.80 -67.16 -22.80
C GLN A 64 -62.58 -65.96 -21.87
N ALA A 65 -63.47 -65.75 -20.90
CA ALA A 65 -63.30 -64.73 -19.86
C ALA A 65 -62.09 -65.01 -18.96
N LEU A 66 -61.81 -66.29 -18.65
CA LEU A 66 -60.62 -66.70 -17.91
C LEU A 66 -59.34 -66.34 -18.67
N ILE A 67 -59.26 -66.64 -19.97
CA ILE A 67 -58.13 -66.24 -20.83
C ILE A 67 -57.96 -64.72 -20.83
N GLY A 68 -59.07 -63.97 -20.94
CA GLY A 68 -59.04 -62.50 -20.84
C GLY A 68 -58.46 -61.99 -19.52
N SER A 69 -58.75 -62.68 -18.41
CA SER A 69 -58.19 -62.36 -17.09
C SER A 69 -56.71 -62.73 -16.98
N VAL A 70 -56.26 -63.82 -17.61
CA VAL A 70 -54.83 -64.20 -17.69
C VAL A 70 -54.05 -63.13 -18.44
N ASN A 71 -54.51 -62.74 -19.63
CA ASN A 71 -53.85 -61.69 -20.44
C ASN A 71 -53.75 -60.36 -19.69
N GLN A 72 -54.74 -60.00 -18.87
CA GLN A 72 -54.68 -58.80 -18.03
C GLN A 72 -53.61 -58.89 -16.93
N CYS A 73 -53.42 -60.07 -16.35
CA CYS A 73 -52.37 -60.29 -15.35
C CYS A 73 -50.98 -60.26 -16.01
N GLU A 74 -50.83 -60.89 -17.17
CA GLU A 74 -49.58 -60.87 -17.95
C GLU A 74 -49.19 -59.45 -18.37
N ASN A 75 -50.13 -58.69 -18.94
CA ASN A 75 -49.91 -57.30 -19.32
C ASN A 75 -49.53 -56.41 -18.12
N ALA A 76 -50.14 -56.63 -16.94
CA ALA A 76 -49.79 -55.89 -15.74
C ALA A 76 -48.37 -56.22 -15.25
N MET A 77 -47.98 -57.49 -15.31
CA MET A 77 -46.63 -57.93 -14.97
C MET A 77 -45.58 -57.32 -15.91
N GLU A 78 -45.86 -57.31 -17.21
CA GLU A 78 -44.98 -56.71 -18.22
C GLU A 78 -44.84 -55.19 -18.01
N GLN A 79 -45.94 -54.49 -17.71
CA GLN A 79 -45.91 -53.07 -17.38
C GLN A 79 -45.04 -52.79 -16.14
N SER A 80 -45.20 -53.57 -15.07
CA SER A 80 -44.37 -53.43 -13.86
C SER A 80 -42.87 -53.66 -14.17
N ALA A 81 -42.55 -54.68 -14.97
CA ALA A 81 -41.17 -54.93 -15.40
C ALA A 81 -40.58 -53.78 -16.22
N LEU A 82 -41.36 -53.20 -17.14
CA LEU A 82 -40.93 -52.04 -17.93
C LEU A 82 -40.71 -50.79 -17.06
N VAL A 83 -41.61 -50.53 -16.11
CA VAL A 83 -41.47 -49.42 -15.15
C VAL A 83 -40.23 -49.59 -14.29
N LEU A 84 -39.94 -50.81 -13.82
CA LEU A 84 -38.71 -51.10 -13.08
C LEU A 84 -37.45 -50.84 -13.92
N SER A 85 -37.45 -51.27 -15.18
CA SER A 85 -36.34 -51.02 -16.11
C SER A 85 -36.14 -49.52 -16.37
N MET A 86 -37.23 -48.80 -16.65
CA MET A 86 -37.22 -47.34 -16.83
C MET A 86 -36.71 -46.62 -15.58
N ASN A 87 -37.17 -47.00 -14.39
CA ASN A 87 -36.73 -46.41 -13.13
C ASN A 87 -35.23 -46.64 -12.89
N GLN A 88 -34.72 -47.82 -13.25
CA GLN A 88 -33.30 -48.13 -13.14
C GLN A 88 -32.48 -47.25 -14.09
N GLU A 89 -32.95 -47.03 -15.31
CA GLU A 89 -32.29 -46.12 -16.26
C GLU A 89 -32.33 -44.67 -15.75
N GLN A 90 -33.46 -44.21 -15.24
CA GLN A 90 -33.59 -42.86 -14.66
C GLN A 90 -32.64 -42.66 -13.47
N LEU A 91 -32.51 -43.66 -12.59
CA LEU A 91 -31.55 -43.61 -11.48
C LEU A 91 -30.11 -43.45 -11.99
N ASN A 92 -29.74 -44.17 -13.05
CA ASN A 92 -28.42 -44.04 -13.66
C ASN A 92 -28.21 -42.63 -14.26
N GLN A 93 -29.21 -42.11 -14.97
CA GLN A 93 -29.16 -40.76 -15.54
C GLN A 93 -29.02 -39.68 -14.44
N TYR A 94 -29.75 -39.81 -13.34
CA TYR A 94 -29.64 -38.89 -12.20
C TYR A 94 -28.26 -38.97 -11.52
N SER A 95 -27.71 -40.17 -11.38
CA SER A 95 -26.35 -40.37 -10.86
C SER A 95 -25.30 -39.66 -11.72
N GLU A 96 -25.39 -39.81 -13.04
CA GLU A 96 -24.49 -39.14 -13.98
C GLU A 96 -24.66 -37.62 -13.97
N LEU A 97 -25.89 -37.12 -13.90
CA LEU A 97 -26.17 -35.69 -13.77
C LEU A 97 -25.55 -35.13 -12.47
N PHE A 98 -25.70 -35.86 -11.36
CA PHE A 98 -25.12 -35.47 -10.08
C PHE A 98 -23.59 -35.41 -10.13
N LYS A 99 -22.94 -36.39 -10.77
CA LYS A 99 -21.47 -36.37 -10.99
C LYS A 99 -21.05 -35.15 -11.81
N LYS A 100 -21.75 -34.84 -12.90
CA LYS A 100 -21.46 -33.66 -13.75
C LYS A 100 -21.60 -32.35 -12.98
N ILE A 101 -22.67 -32.20 -12.21
CA ILE A 101 -22.88 -31.00 -11.37
C ILE A 101 -21.75 -30.89 -10.34
N SER A 102 -21.43 -31.99 -9.65
CA SER A 102 -20.36 -32.01 -8.65
C SER A 102 -19.00 -31.64 -9.25
N GLN A 103 -18.69 -32.18 -10.44
CA GLN A 103 -17.47 -31.84 -11.16
C GLN A 103 -17.44 -30.38 -11.62
N SER A 104 -18.56 -29.86 -12.16
CA SER A 104 -18.68 -28.47 -12.57
C SER A 104 -18.46 -27.50 -11.40
N VAL A 105 -19.07 -27.78 -10.25
CA VAL A 105 -18.89 -26.98 -9.03
C VAL A 105 -17.42 -27.01 -8.58
N LEU A 106 -16.78 -28.19 -8.61
CA LEU A 106 -15.36 -28.32 -8.28
C LEU A 106 -14.48 -27.46 -9.20
N VAL A 107 -14.68 -27.54 -10.51
CA VAL A 107 -13.92 -26.77 -11.50
C VAL A 107 -14.11 -25.26 -11.30
N ILE A 108 -15.35 -24.81 -11.09
CA ILE A 108 -15.65 -23.39 -10.83
C ILE A 108 -14.93 -22.90 -9.57
N ASN A 109 -14.97 -23.69 -8.49
CA ASN A 109 -14.31 -23.32 -7.25
C ASN A 109 -12.79 -23.27 -7.39
N LEU A 110 -12.19 -24.21 -8.12
CA LEU A 110 -10.76 -24.18 -8.44
C LEU A 110 -10.41 -22.90 -9.20
N PHE A 111 -11.14 -22.60 -10.27
CA PHE A 111 -10.88 -21.41 -11.09
C PHE A 111 -11.01 -20.10 -10.30
N ARG A 112 -12.03 -20.00 -9.42
CA ARG A 112 -12.18 -18.84 -8.52
C ARG A 112 -11.00 -18.71 -7.56
N LEU A 113 -10.56 -19.82 -6.95
CA LEU A 113 -9.43 -19.80 -6.02
C LEU A 113 -8.14 -19.34 -6.69
N GLU A 114 -7.85 -19.85 -7.90
CA GLU A 114 -6.69 -19.44 -8.71
C GLU A 114 -6.73 -17.93 -9.01
N THR A 115 -7.90 -17.45 -9.45
CA THR A 115 -8.12 -16.03 -9.77
C THR A 115 -7.94 -15.13 -8.56
N ASP A 116 -8.48 -15.52 -7.40
CA ASP A 116 -8.36 -14.79 -6.15
C ASP A 116 -6.91 -14.76 -5.65
N MET A 117 -6.18 -15.86 -5.83
CA MET A 117 -4.77 -15.95 -5.46
C MET A 117 -3.90 -15.01 -6.30
N GLU A 118 -4.11 -15.00 -7.63
CA GLU A 118 -3.36 -14.08 -8.51
C GLU A 118 -3.71 -12.62 -8.22
N ASN A 119 -4.99 -12.29 -7.99
CA ASN A 119 -5.41 -10.96 -7.58
C ASN A 119 -4.79 -10.52 -6.25
N ALA A 120 -4.71 -11.44 -5.27
CA ALA A 120 -4.08 -11.16 -3.99
C ALA A 120 -2.57 -10.89 -4.14
N LYS A 121 -1.89 -11.63 -5.01
CA LYS A 121 -0.48 -11.44 -5.33
C LYS A 121 -0.21 -10.07 -5.97
N VAL A 122 -1.01 -9.67 -6.96
CA VAL A 122 -0.92 -8.34 -7.58
C VAL A 122 -1.10 -7.24 -6.53
N ARG A 123 -2.12 -7.34 -5.68
CA ARG A 123 -2.35 -6.36 -4.60
C ARG A 123 -1.20 -6.30 -3.60
N MET A 124 -0.59 -7.45 -3.28
CA MET A 124 0.58 -7.50 -2.40
C MET A 124 1.76 -6.77 -3.02
N ASP A 125 2.02 -6.94 -4.30
CA ASP A 125 3.14 -6.30 -4.98
C ASP A 125 2.94 -4.79 -5.15
N GLU A 126 1.72 -4.35 -5.44
CA GLU A 126 1.35 -2.92 -5.38
C GLU A 126 1.57 -2.33 -3.99
N CYS A 127 1.18 -3.05 -2.94
CA CYS A 127 1.36 -2.61 -1.56
C CYS A 127 2.84 -2.51 -1.19
N LYS A 128 3.68 -3.44 -1.67
CA LYS A 128 5.14 -3.38 -1.49
C LYS A 128 5.74 -2.14 -2.14
N GLU A 129 5.29 -1.78 -3.35
CA GLU A 129 5.76 -0.58 -4.03
C GLU A 129 5.34 0.69 -3.29
N LYS A 130 4.06 0.79 -2.91
CA LYS A 130 3.53 1.90 -2.08
C LYS A 130 4.30 2.04 -0.76
N LEU A 131 4.69 0.93 -0.14
CA LEU A 131 5.50 0.95 1.07
C LEU A 131 6.93 1.45 0.79
N ARG A 132 7.55 1.04 -0.31
CA ARG A 132 8.89 1.52 -0.71
C ARG A 132 8.89 3.03 -0.94
N THR A 133 7.91 3.55 -1.68
CA THR A 133 7.79 5.00 -1.93
C THR A 133 7.51 5.76 -0.63
N ALA A 134 6.61 5.28 0.22
CA ALA A 134 6.33 5.89 1.53
C ALA A 134 7.57 5.94 2.45
N LYS A 135 8.43 4.90 2.43
CA LYS A 135 9.70 4.90 3.17
C LYS A 135 10.65 5.98 2.68
N ILE A 136 10.78 6.15 1.36
CA ILE A 136 11.62 7.19 0.76
C ILE A 136 11.09 8.58 1.15
N ILE A 137 9.79 8.83 1.01
CA ILE A 137 9.16 10.10 1.40
C ILE A 137 9.42 10.40 2.87
N ARG A 138 9.28 9.41 3.75
CA ARG A 138 9.55 9.59 5.19
C ARG A 138 11.03 9.88 5.46
N LYS A 139 11.94 9.28 4.71
CA LYS A 139 13.38 9.57 4.82
C LYS A 139 13.67 11.01 4.39
N ASN A 140 13.21 11.41 3.21
CA ASN A 140 13.39 12.75 2.67
C ASN A 140 12.80 13.80 3.60
N ARG A 141 11.61 13.57 4.16
CA ARG A 141 10.99 14.49 5.12
C ARG A 141 11.86 14.70 6.36
N ARG A 142 12.47 13.64 6.91
CA ARG A 142 13.41 13.79 8.04
C ARG A 142 14.67 14.56 7.66
N GLU A 143 15.19 14.36 6.45
CA GLU A 143 16.34 15.11 5.95
C GLU A 143 16.01 16.60 5.77
N TYR A 144 14.83 16.91 5.22
CA TYR A 144 14.33 18.29 5.12
C TYR A 144 14.10 18.94 6.47
N ASP A 145 13.47 18.24 7.43
CA ASP A 145 13.24 18.74 8.78
C ASP A 145 14.58 19.02 9.50
N SER A 146 15.57 18.14 9.33
CA SER A 146 16.92 18.34 9.86
C SER A 146 17.61 19.56 9.25
N LEU A 147 17.54 19.73 7.92
CA LEU A 147 18.15 20.85 7.24
C LEU A 147 17.45 22.17 7.58
N ALA A 148 16.12 22.16 7.67
CA ALA A 148 15.33 23.32 8.09
C ALA A 148 15.70 23.76 9.51
N LYS A 149 15.97 22.82 10.43
CA LYS A 149 16.45 23.14 11.78
C LYS A 149 17.80 23.86 11.74
N ILE A 150 18.76 23.37 10.96
CA ILE A 150 20.07 24.01 10.78
C ILE A 150 19.91 25.41 10.15
N ILE A 151 19.05 25.54 9.14
CA ILE A 151 18.79 26.85 8.49
C ILE A 151 18.19 27.84 9.49
N ALA A 152 17.31 27.40 10.39
CA ALA A 152 16.68 28.25 11.39
C ALA A 152 17.66 28.74 12.49
N GLU A 153 18.81 28.09 12.66
CA GLU A 153 19.88 28.57 13.55
C GLU A 153 20.59 29.81 12.99
N HIS A 154 20.53 30.03 11.67
CA HIS A 154 21.10 31.19 11.01
C HIS A 154 20.10 32.36 10.94
N PRO A 155 20.58 33.62 11.02
CA PRO A 155 19.72 34.79 10.91
C PRO A 155 19.06 34.89 9.54
N GLU A 156 17.91 35.53 9.49
CA GLU A 156 17.19 35.76 8.23
C GLU A 156 18.07 36.47 7.21
N ARG A 157 17.88 36.07 5.94
CA ARG A 157 18.66 36.57 4.81
C ARG A 157 18.55 38.08 4.68
N ASP A 158 17.34 38.61 4.84
CA ASP A 158 17.06 40.04 4.63
C ASP A 158 17.74 40.91 5.68
N VAL A 159 17.73 40.49 6.95
CA VAL A 159 18.45 41.15 8.04
C VAL A 159 19.95 41.16 7.78
N THR A 160 20.50 40.03 7.32
CA THR A 160 21.93 39.92 7.00
C THR A 160 22.30 40.80 5.81
N LEU A 161 21.42 40.88 4.81
CA LEU A 161 21.62 41.69 3.61
C LEU A 161 21.60 43.20 3.94
N GLU A 162 20.69 43.64 4.79
CA GLU A 162 20.63 45.02 5.28
C GLU A 162 21.89 45.39 6.06
N LYS A 163 22.35 44.51 6.97
CA LYS A 163 23.60 44.71 7.72
C LYS A 163 24.80 44.82 6.79
N CYS A 164 24.88 43.98 5.75
CA CYS A 164 25.91 44.05 4.72
C CYS A 164 25.86 45.38 3.94
N GLN A 165 24.68 45.84 3.55
CA GLN A 165 24.52 47.13 2.87
C GLN A 165 24.98 48.29 3.75
N ARG A 166 24.57 48.29 5.03
CA ARG A 166 24.97 49.30 6.02
C ARG A 166 26.50 49.35 6.19
N LEU A 167 27.14 48.19 6.37
CA LEU A 167 28.59 48.08 6.47
C LEU A 167 29.29 48.57 5.21
N LYS A 168 28.77 48.24 4.02
CA LYS A 168 29.32 48.75 2.74
C LYS A 168 29.27 50.28 2.66
N SER A 169 28.14 50.90 3.02
CA SER A 169 28.02 52.36 3.03
C SER A 169 28.95 53.00 4.05
N GLN A 170 29.12 52.41 5.24
CA GLN A 170 30.08 52.89 6.24
C GLN A 170 31.52 52.80 5.74
N LEU A 171 31.88 51.69 5.10
CA LEU A 171 33.22 51.49 4.53
C LEU A 171 33.50 52.49 3.41
N GLN A 172 32.53 52.73 2.53
CA GLN A 172 32.65 53.74 1.48
C GLN A 172 32.86 55.15 2.06
N ARG A 173 32.09 55.51 3.09
CA ARG A 173 32.27 56.79 3.80
C ARG A 173 33.65 56.92 4.45
N LEU A 174 34.14 55.86 5.08
CA LEU A 174 35.48 55.84 5.68
C LEU A 174 36.57 56.01 4.62
N GLN A 175 36.44 55.36 3.46
CA GLN A 175 37.37 55.54 2.34
C GLN A 175 37.35 56.96 1.78
N GLU A 176 36.20 57.60 1.73
CA GLU A 176 36.09 59.02 1.31
C GLU A 176 36.78 59.95 2.31
N LEU A 177 36.58 59.70 3.61
CA LEU A 177 37.23 60.45 4.69
C LEU A 177 38.75 60.29 4.67
N ASP A 178 39.23 59.05 4.47
CA ASP A 178 40.65 58.73 4.37
C ASP A 178 41.31 59.50 3.21
N LYS A 179 40.68 59.48 2.03
CA LYS A 179 41.10 60.28 0.87
C LYS A 179 41.09 61.79 1.15
N GLU A 180 40.14 62.27 1.96
CA GLU A 180 40.08 63.69 2.36
C GLU A 180 41.26 64.05 3.28
N TYR A 181 41.57 63.18 4.26
CA TYR A 181 42.72 63.36 5.13
C TYR A 181 44.04 63.29 4.37
N ASP A 182 44.19 62.36 3.43
CA ASP A 182 45.36 62.29 2.55
C ASP A 182 45.55 63.59 1.76
N ARG A 183 44.47 64.16 1.22
CA ARG A 183 44.52 65.47 0.55
C ARG A 183 44.94 66.58 1.51
N LYS A 184 44.41 66.61 2.73
CA LYS A 184 44.79 67.61 3.75
C LYS A 184 46.26 67.48 4.16
N ILE A 185 46.75 66.26 4.36
CA ILE A 185 48.15 65.98 4.67
C ILE A 185 49.04 66.42 3.52
N ALA A 186 48.69 66.08 2.27
CA ALA A 186 49.44 66.51 1.09
C ALA A 186 49.48 68.04 0.96
N LEU A 187 48.37 68.73 1.23
CA LEU A 187 48.31 70.19 1.24
C LEU A 187 49.20 70.79 2.33
N ARG A 188 49.14 70.26 3.56
CA ARG A 188 50.01 70.73 4.65
C ARG A 188 51.48 70.46 4.37
N LYS A 189 51.85 69.32 3.77
CA LYS A 189 53.21 69.04 3.30
C LYS A 189 53.70 70.08 2.29
N LYS A 190 52.84 70.48 1.34
CA LYS A 190 53.14 71.56 0.37
C LYS A 190 53.30 72.92 1.05
N GLN A 191 52.39 73.28 1.95
CA GLN A 191 52.47 74.53 2.72
C GLN A 191 53.72 74.57 3.59
N PHE A 192 54.07 73.47 4.24
CA PHE A 192 55.29 73.33 5.04
C PHE A 192 56.55 73.47 4.17
N HIS A 193 56.58 72.85 2.98
CA HIS A 193 57.66 73.06 2.02
C HIS A 193 57.80 74.53 1.60
N LEU A 194 56.69 75.23 1.37
CA LEU A 194 56.71 76.65 1.02
C LEU A 194 57.24 77.50 2.20
N PHE A 195 56.80 77.21 3.42
CA PHE A 195 57.33 77.85 4.63
C PHE A 195 58.83 77.59 4.80
N LEU A 196 59.28 76.35 4.60
CA LEU A 196 60.70 75.99 4.67
C LEU A 196 61.51 76.72 3.60
N PHE A 197 60.98 76.86 2.38
CA PHE A 197 61.60 77.64 1.31
C PHE A 197 61.69 79.13 1.67
N ALA A 198 60.63 79.71 2.23
CA ALA A 198 60.63 81.10 2.68
C ALA A 198 61.59 81.33 3.86
N LEU A 199 61.67 80.38 4.81
CA LEU A 199 62.61 80.41 5.93
C LEU A 199 64.05 80.33 5.42
N ASN A 200 64.36 79.39 4.53
CA ASN A 200 65.68 79.29 3.91
C ASN A 200 66.00 80.54 3.08
N GLY A 201 65.01 81.13 2.40
CA GLY A 201 65.17 82.39 1.67
C GLY A 201 65.45 83.59 2.57
N LEU A 202 64.77 83.68 3.72
CA LEU A 202 65.03 84.70 4.74
C LEU A 202 66.37 84.46 5.45
N GLN A 203 66.74 83.20 5.72
CA GLN A 203 68.05 82.85 6.27
C GLN A 203 69.16 83.25 5.30
N LYS A 204 68.95 83.02 4.00
CA LYS A 204 69.87 83.47 2.95
C LYS A 204 69.92 85.00 2.84
N LEU A 205 68.79 85.69 3.03
CA LEU A 205 68.75 87.17 3.07
C LEU A 205 69.43 87.73 4.32
N ILE A 206 69.33 87.04 5.47
CA ILE A 206 70.05 87.38 6.70
C ILE A 206 71.55 87.12 6.54
N GLU A 207 71.95 86.01 5.91
CA GLU A 207 73.35 85.73 5.53
C GLU A 207 73.87 86.77 4.50
N GLU A 208 73.02 87.25 3.60
CA GLU A 208 73.33 88.33 2.65
C GLU A 208 73.38 89.72 3.35
N ASP A 209 72.56 90.01 4.37
CA ASP A 209 72.61 91.24 5.18
C ASP A 209 73.77 91.24 6.20
N GLU A 210 74.16 90.07 6.74
CA GLU A 210 75.39 89.92 7.52
C GLU A 210 76.65 90.22 6.70
N SER A 211 76.57 90.16 5.36
CA SER A 211 77.70 90.45 4.47
C SER A 211 78.00 91.96 4.29
N LEU A 212 77.26 92.87 4.94
CA LEU A 212 77.47 94.34 4.88
C LEU A 212 77.82 95.01 6.23
N SER A 213 78.35 94.27 7.21
CA SER A 213 79.08 94.88 8.33
C SER A 213 80.30 94.05 8.73
N PRO A 214 81.51 94.63 8.86
CA PRO A 214 82.65 93.87 9.33
C PRO A 214 82.68 93.90 10.86
N VAL A 215 82.90 92.75 11.48
CA VAL A 215 84.07 92.45 12.34
C VAL A 215 83.87 91.11 13.01
N ALA A 216 84.94 90.31 12.93
CA ALA A 216 85.20 89.03 13.56
C ALA A 216 85.00 89.04 15.09
N THR A 217 84.81 87.92 15.80
CA THR A 217 85.79 86.84 15.98
C THR A 217 85.20 85.73 16.88
N GLU A 218 85.65 84.51 16.60
CA GLU A 218 86.05 83.45 17.56
C GLU A 218 84.98 82.52 18.19
N ASP A 219 84.96 81.29 17.63
CA ASP A 219 85.03 79.96 18.27
C ASP A 219 85.55 79.93 19.74
N PRO A 220 85.28 78.89 20.58
CA PRO A 220 85.24 77.48 20.18
C PRO A 220 84.28 76.51 20.94
N ALA A 221 84.11 75.34 20.29
CA ALA A 221 84.05 73.98 20.84
C ALA A 221 83.15 73.66 22.06
N THR A 222 82.31 72.61 21.95
CA THR A 222 82.59 71.29 22.57
C THR A 222 81.42 70.28 22.43
N ASN A 223 81.81 69.04 22.14
CA ASN A 223 81.20 67.75 22.55
C ASN A 223 80.01 67.13 21.76
N SER A 224 80.33 66.10 20.97
CA SER A 224 79.58 64.80 20.88
C SER A 224 79.55 64.08 22.25
N PRO A 225 78.82 62.96 22.50
CA PRO A 225 78.17 62.00 21.57
C PRO A 225 76.79 61.46 22.06
N ASP A 226 76.35 60.33 21.48
CA ASP A 226 75.35 59.33 21.92
C ASP A 226 73.95 59.50 21.32
N ASP A 227 73.55 58.74 20.29
CA ASP A 227 73.19 57.30 20.29
C ASP A 227 72.23 56.91 21.41
N VAL A 228 70.94 56.78 21.08
CA VAL A 228 70.09 55.67 21.54
C VAL A 228 68.97 55.46 20.52
N SER A 229 69.09 54.36 19.81
CA SER A 229 67.97 53.63 19.20
C SER A 229 67.14 52.97 20.31
N THR A 230 65.82 53.12 20.27
CA THR A 230 64.91 52.21 20.98
C THR A 230 63.66 52.00 20.13
N GLU A 231 63.72 50.99 19.27
CA GLU A 231 62.58 50.15 18.97
C GLU A 231 62.35 49.24 20.18
N GLU A 232 61.13 49.14 20.71
CA GLU A 232 60.45 47.87 20.99
C GLU A 232 59.10 48.06 21.69
N GLY A 233 58.07 47.41 21.12
CA GLY A 233 57.11 46.62 21.88
C GLY A 233 55.89 47.33 22.49
N THR A 234 54.72 47.19 21.86
CA THR A 234 53.61 46.49 22.52
C THR A 234 52.62 45.91 21.50
N ARG A 235 52.68 44.59 21.32
CA ARG A 235 51.63 43.77 20.72
C ARG A 235 50.66 43.39 21.84
N MET A 236 49.42 43.85 21.77
CA MET A 236 48.33 43.39 22.64
C MET A 236 47.40 42.53 21.79
N ASP A 237 47.53 41.21 21.96
CA ASP A 237 46.51 40.24 21.58
C ASP A 237 45.49 40.18 22.74
N THR A 238 44.21 40.44 22.47
CA THR A 238 43.10 40.15 23.39
C THR A 238 41.99 39.41 22.66
N ASN A 239 41.72 38.19 23.15
CA ASN A 239 40.59 37.28 22.99
C ASN A 239 39.53 37.56 21.92
#